data_AF-A0A7Y5SXS0-F1
#
_entry.id   AF-A0A7Y5SXS0-F1
#
_cell.length_a   1.000
_cell.length_b   1.000
_cell.length_c   1.000
_cell.angle_alpha   90.00
_cell.angle_beta   90.00
_cell.angle_gamma   90.00
#
_symmetry.space_group_name_H-M   'P 1'
#
loop_
_entity.id
_entity.type
_entity.pdbx_description
1 polymer ?
#
loop_
_entity_poly.entity_id
_entity_poly.type
_entity_poly.pdbx_seq_one_letter_code
_entity_poly.pdbx_strand_id
1 'polypeptide(L)'
;MSRGFDGATPRERAIEVAGFLAEAGVRRVRLTGGGPAREHDARVTDLPGEIERRLNDAARVMIEQVNGPIRIEIDRDQARLTRAAAGDPPG
;
A
#
# COMPACT_ATOMS: atom_id res chain seq x y z
N MET A 1 16.22 -5.64 -2.35
CA MET A 1 15.55 -5.55 -3.67
C MET A 1 14.35 -4.64 -3.50
N SER A 2 14.29 -3.53 -4.24
CA SER A 2 13.13 -2.62 -4.27
C SER A 2 12.31 -2.95 -5.52
N ARG A 3 11.01 -3.20 -5.36
CA ARG A 3 10.06 -3.35 -6.49
C ARG A 3 9.41 -1.99 -6.75
N GLY A 4 9.45 -1.54 -8.01
CA GLY A 4 8.65 -0.41 -8.48
C GLY A 4 7.27 -0.92 -8.95
N PHE A 5 6.25 -0.06 -8.81
CA PHE A 5 4.94 -0.29 -9.42
C PHE A 5 4.71 0.87 -10.40
N ASP A 6 4.92 0.58 -11.69
CA ASP A 6 5.08 1.59 -12.74
C ASP A 6 3.78 1.81 -13.55
N GLY A 7 2.63 1.39 -13.01
CA GLY A 7 1.33 1.62 -13.62
C GLY A 7 1.15 3.08 -14.05
N ALA A 8 0.62 3.32 -15.25
CA ALA A 8 0.53 4.66 -15.84
C ALA A 8 -0.46 5.56 -15.09
N THR A 9 -1.44 4.96 -14.41
CA THR A 9 -2.47 5.65 -13.63
C THR A 9 -2.42 5.28 -12.13
N PRO A 10 -2.96 6.12 -11.23
CA PRO A 10 -3.12 5.76 -9.81
C PRO A 10 -3.87 4.44 -9.61
N ARG A 11 -4.85 4.16 -10.47
CA ARG A 11 -5.62 2.91 -10.46
C ARG A 11 -4.77 1.69 -10.82
N GLU A 12 -3.97 1.76 -11.88
CA GLU A 12 -3.09 0.66 -12.26
C GLU A 12 -2.04 0.38 -11.18
N ARG A 13 -1.44 1.43 -10.61
CA ARG A 13 -0.54 1.30 -9.45
C ARG A 13 -1.23 0.61 -8.27
N ALA A 14 -2.47 1.01 -7.96
CA ALA A 14 -3.25 0.40 -6.89
C ALA A 14 -3.52 -1.10 -7.14
N ILE A 15 -3.82 -1.48 -8.39
CA ILE A 15 -4.02 -2.87 -8.80
C ILE A 15 -2.73 -3.67 -8.66
N GLU A 16 -1.59 -3.17 -9.15
CA GLU A 16 -0.30 -3.86 -9.05
C GLU A 16 0.11 -4.08 -7.59
N VAL A 17 -0.11 -3.07 -6.73
CA VAL A 17 0.19 -3.17 -5.30
C VAL A 17 -0.73 -4.19 -4.62
N ALA A 18 -2.03 -4.17 -4.91
CA ALA A 18 -2.97 -5.17 -4.38
C ALA A 18 -2.60 -6.59 -4.84
N GLY A 19 -2.21 -6.77 -6.11
CA GLY A 19 -1.73 -8.03 -6.65
C GLY A 19 -0.48 -8.53 -5.93
N PHE A 20 0.51 -7.67 -5.73
CA PHE A 20 1.71 -7.99 -4.97
C PHE A 20 1.40 -8.41 -3.51
N LEU A 21 0.50 -7.68 -2.83
CA LEU A 21 0.10 -8.02 -1.47
C LEU A 21 -0.58 -9.40 -1.40
N ALA A 22 -1.41 -9.73 -2.39
CA ALA A 22 -2.04 -11.03 -2.53
C ALA A 22 -1.01 -12.15 -2.78
N GLU A 23 -0.07 -11.94 -3.71
CA GLU A 23 1.05 -12.87 -3.99
C GLU A 23 1.93 -13.10 -2.75
N ALA A 24 2.21 -12.04 -1.98
CA ALA A 24 2.98 -12.09 -0.75
C ALA A 24 2.21 -12.72 0.42
N GLY A 25 0.95 -13.12 0.23
CA GLY A 25 0.11 -13.72 1.27
C GLY A 25 -0.28 -12.75 2.38
N VAL A 26 -0.19 -11.43 2.13
CA VAL A 26 -0.61 -10.41 3.09
C VAL A 26 -2.12 -10.50 3.28
N ARG A 27 -2.56 -10.57 4.53
CA ARG A 27 -3.99 -10.68 4.88
C ARG A 27 -4.59 -9.35 5.26
N ARG A 28 -3.85 -8.51 5.97
CA ARG A 28 -4.29 -7.20 6.46
C ARG A 28 -3.23 -6.15 6.22
N VAL A 29 -3.67 -4.98 5.80
CA VAL A 29 -2.86 -3.78 5.64
C VAL A 29 -3.50 -2.61 6.37
N ARG A 30 -2.69 -1.65 6.77
CA ARG A 30 -3.10 -0.35 7.25
C ARG A 30 -2.79 0.68 6.18
N LEU A 31 -3.81 1.43 5.77
CA LEU A 31 -3.69 2.54 4.84
C LEU A 31 -3.62 3.85 5.62
N THR A 32 -2.62 4.67 5.32
CA THR A 32 -2.50 6.04 5.85
C THR A 32 -2.29 7.04 4.71
N GLY A 33 -2.71 8.30 4.92
CA GLY A 33 -2.83 9.30 3.86
C GLY A 33 -4.25 9.34 3.28
N GLY A 34 -4.67 10.53 2.83
CA GLY A 34 -6.01 10.77 2.28
C GLY A 34 -7.14 10.61 3.31
N GLY A 35 -6.84 10.72 4.61
CA GLY A 35 -7.79 10.51 5.69
C GLY A 35 -7.19 9.77 6.89
N PRO A 36 -8.02 9.36 7.87
CA PRO A 36 -7.55 8.62 9.03
C PRO A 36 -6.96 7.26 8.64
N ALA A 37 -6.01 6.79 9.45
CA ALA A 37 -5.45 5.46 9.31
C ALA A 37 -6.58 4.42 9.45
N ARG A 38 -6.70 3.49 8.49
CA ARG A 38 -7.68 2.39 8.57
C ARG A 38 -7.04 1.07 8.18
N GLU A 39 -7.46 0.00 8.84
CA GLU A 39 -7.09 -1.36 8.49
C GLU A 39 -8.05 -1.92 7.45
N HIS A 40 -7.49 -2.63 6.47
CA HIS A 40 -8.20 -3.24 5.37
C HIS A 40 -7.68 -4.66 5.16
N ASP A 41 -8.59 -5.59 4.90
CA ASP A 41 -8.21 -6.93 4.49
C ASP A 41 -7.69 -6.89 3.05
N ALA A 42 -6.47 -7.39 2.85
CA ALA A 42 -5.79 -7.35 1.55
C ALA A 42 -6.34 -8.37 0.53
N ARG A 43 -7.21 -9.28 0.98
CA ARG A 43 -7.98 -10.20 0.11
C ARG A 43 -9.25 -9.57 -0.47
N VAL A 44 -9.57 -8.34 -0.09
CA VAL A 44 -10.80 -7.67 -0.50
C VAL A 44 -10.61 -7.10 -1.91
N THR A 45 -11.58 -7.39 -2.79
CA THR A 45 -11.67 -6.84 -4.16
C THR A 45 -11.63 -5.32 -4.22
N ASP A 46 -11.94 -4.66 -3.11
CA ASP A 46 -12.10 -3.21 -3.02
C ASP A 46 -10.79 -2.49 -2.63
N LEU A 47 -9.73 -3.22 -2.27
CA LEU A 47 -8.46 -2.62 -1.89
C LEU A 47 -7.89 -1.68 -2.97
N PRO A 48 -7.88 -2.04 -4.27
CA PRO A 48 -7.44 -1.11 -5.32
C PRO A 48 -8.26 0.20 -5.33
N GLY A 49 -9.58 0.10 -5.19
CA GLY A 49 -10.46 1.28 -5.18
C GLY A 49 -10.26 2.18 -3.96
N GLU A 50 -9.97 1.59 -2.80
CA GLU A 50 -9.64 2.33 -1.58
C GLU A 50 -8.31 3.09 -1.73
N ILE A 51 -7.27 2.43 -2.27
CA ILE A 51 -5.97 3.04 -2.52
C ILE A 51 -6.12 4.18 -3.54
N GLU A 52 -6.82 3.94 -4.66
CA GLU A 52 -7.11 4.94 -5.68
C GLU A 52 -7.80 6.18 -5.08
N ARG A 53 -8.85 5.97 -4.27
CA ARG A 53 -9.57 7.07 -3.62
C ARG A 53 -8.64 7.91 -2.75
N ARG A 54 -7.82 7.27 -1.92
CA ARG A 54 -6.87 7.99 -1.04
C ARG A 54 -5.78 8.72 -1.81
N LEU A 55 -5.33 8.22 -2.97
CA LEU A 55 -4.38 8.90 -3.86
C LEU A 55 -5.00 10.11 -4.59
N ASN A 56 -6.31 10.08 -4.82
CA ASN A 56 -7.03 11.26 -5.29
C ASN A 56 -7.14 12.31 -4.17
N ASP A 57 -7.35 11.88 -2.93
CA ASP A 57 -7.50 12.78 -1.78
C ASP A 57 -6.17 13.29 -1.18
N ALA A 58 -5.06 12.59 -1.41
CA ALA A 58 -3.74 12.97 -0.92
C ALA A 58 -2.63 12.70 -1.94
N ALA A 59 -1.55 13.49 -1.86
CA ALA A 59 -0.38 13.33 -2.73
C ALA A 59 0.31 11.96 -2.54
N ARG A 60 0.17 11.35 -1.35
CA ARG A 60 0.82 10.10 -0.98
C ARG A 60 -0.06 9.25 -0.06
N VAL A 61 0.00 7.94 -0.26
CA VAL A 61 -0.63 6.89 0.55
C VAL A 61 0.45 5.90 1.00
N MET A 62 0.44 5.56 2.28
CA MET A 62 1.27 4.48 2.82
C MET A 62 0.42 3.25 3.07
N ILE A 63 0.95 2.09 2.70
CA ILE A 63 0.33 0.79 2.89
C ILE A 63 1.26 -0.08 3.71
N GLU A 64 0.86 -0.40 4.93
CA GLU A 64 1.69 -1.15 5.87
C GLU A 64 1.03 -2.48 6.18
N GLN A 65 1.76 -3.58 6.05
CA GLN A 65 1.26 -4.87 6.51
C GLN A 65 1.08 -4.84 8.03
N VAL A 66 -0.10 -5.23 8.50
CA VAL A 66 -0.34 -5.37 9.93
C VAL A 66 0.49 -6.54 10.47
N ASN A 67 1.32 -6.27 11.48
CA ASN A 67 2.23 -7.23 12.11
C ASN A 67 3.24 -7.87 11.13
N GLY A 68 3.65 -7.14 10.08
CA GLY A 68 4.62 -7.66 9.12
C GLY A 68 5.56 -6.59 8.56
N PRO A 69 6.56 -7.02 7.79
CA PRO A 69 7.66 -6.16 7.37
C PRO A 69 7.39 -5.38 6.07
N ILE A 70 6.22 -5.55 5.45
CA ILE A 70 5.91 -4.92 4.17
C ILE A 70 5.41 -3.49 4.40
N ARG A 71 6.06 -2.53 3.73
CA ARG A 71 5.62 -1.15 3.65
C ARG A 71 5.71 -0.65 2.21
N ILE A 72 4.62 -0.15 1.67
CA ILE A 72 4.56 0.35 0.30
C ILE A 72 4.17 1.81 0.37
N GLU A 73 4.97 2.64 -0.27
CA GLU A 73 4.66 4.04 -0.44
C GLU A 73 4.19 4.23 -1.87
N ILE A 74 3.01 4.83 -2.03
CA ILE A 74 2.45 5.18 -3.32
C ILE A 74 2.21 6.68 -3.32
N ASP A 75 2.71 7.37 -4.33
CA ASP A 75 2.32 8.73 -4.65
C ASP A 75 1.66 8.77 -6.04
N ARG A 76 1.28 9.97 -6.47
CA ARG A 76 0.58 10.16 -7.74
C ARG A 76 1.41 9.83 -8.96
N ASP A 77 2.73 9.79 -8.86
CA ASP A 77 3.63 9.62 -10.00
C ASP A 77 4.46 8.33 -9.91
N GLN A 78 4.60 7.75 -8.71
CA GLN A 78 5.44 6.61 -8.41
C GLN A 78 4.84 5.73 -7.31
N ALA A 79 5.15 4.44 -7.35
CA ALA A 79 4.89 3.54 -6.25
C ALA A 79 6.11 2.67 -5.99
N ARG A 80 6.49 2.54 -4.72
CA ARG A 80 7.73 1.87 -4.31
C ARG A 80 7.51 0.97 -3.11
N LEU A 81 7.86 -0.30 -3.27
CA LEU A 81 7.97 -1.23 -2.16
C LEU A 81 9.23 -0.92 -1.36
N THR A 82 9.04 -0.71 -0.06
CA THR A 82 10.12 -0.57 0.90
C THR A 82 9.98 -1.69 1.93
N ARG A 83 11.04 -2.48 2.13
CA ARG A 83 11.01 -3.44 3.23
C ARG A 83 11.23 -2.64 4.52
N ALA A 84 10.25 -2.64 5.42
CA ALA A 84 10.51 -2.15 6.77
C ALA A 84 11.58 -3.08 7.38
N ALA A 85 12.67 -2.49 7.89
CA ALA A 85 13.61 -3.25 8.70
C ALA A 85 12.79 -3.87 9.83
N ALA A 86 12.86 -5.20 9.99
CA ALA A 86 12.22 -5.84 11.11
C ALA A 86 12.92 -5.34 12.38
N GLY A 87 12.32 -4.40 13.10
CA GLY A 87 12.76 -4.08 14.46
C GLY A 87 12.88 -2.63 14.92
N ASP A 88 12.03 -1.69 14.48
CA ASP A 88 11.77 -0.52 15.34
C ASP A 88 10.41 -0.70 16.03
N PRO A 89 10.39 -1.18 17.30
CA PRO A 89 9.19 -1.03 18.11
C PRO A 89 8.89 0.47 18.29
N PRO A 90 7.62 0.87 18.40
CA PRO A 90 7.29 2.22 18.81
C PRO A 90 7.91 2.47 20.20
N GLY A 91 8.86 3.40 20.25
CA GLY A 91 9.30 4.02 21.50
C GLY A 91 8.26 4.98 22.05
#